data_AF-Q6AXN9-F1
#
_entry.id   AF-Q6AXN9-F1
#
_cell.length_a   1.000
_cell.length_b   1.000
_cell.length_c   1.000
_cell.angle_alpha   90.00
_cell.angle_beta   90.00
_cell.angle_gamma   90.00
#
_symmetry.space_group_name_H-M   'P 1'
#
loop_
_entity.id
_entity.type
_entity.pdbx_description
1 polymer ?
#
loop_
_entity_poly.entity_id
_entity_poly.type
_entity_poly.pdbx_seq_one_letter_code
_entity_poly.pdbx_strand_id
1 'polypeptide(L)'
;MEVAIPKDLQQEASLAKKRYMDLCRQGQIFDARNRIIGGDTQAWDVQVRNQKIKEVTEKARDETFAAEMRHNDKVMCIMHDRELRHRKQLCRAINDFQQRFQKPETRREFDLSDPLALKKELPARVSDNDMRNTISGMQKFMGEDLNFQERKRIQKEQNREWSLQQHGEWERAQAEHKLAEHLHTQTELKFDEAARDLQRLEITTRKAVCAAVKEFNKKQVVELAERKRQVKQQEQEDNMSEITNLLHGDLLSENPQQAASNFGPRHVMLDRWKGMNREQLEEIWSTWKQQIHEKLRLQEEERQHNMDWDLRRTRKAHASLLQERQQQRLLREQRRALDCSNLSLAKQQYLQKRQLDAAPSSQPTEDYFSQFNTRSR
;
A
#
# COMPACT_ATOMS: atom_id res chain seq x y z
N MET A 1 -66.66 -44.84 46.96
CA MET A 1 -66.84 -45.93 45.97
C MET A 1 -66.94 -45.29 44.59
N GLU A 2 -65.94 -44.54 44.15
CA GLU A 2 -64.63 -45.06 43.68
C GLU A 2 -63.51 -44.76 44.71
N VAL A 3 -63.10 -45.75 45.52
CA VAL A 3 -62.24 -45.48 46.68
C VAL A 3 -60.77 -45.52 46.25
N ALA A 4 -60.18 -44.36 45.97
CA ALA A 4 -58.74 -44.21 45.80
C ALA A 4 -58.01 -44.65 47.07
N ILE A 5 -57.03 -45.53 46.92
CA ILE A 5 -56.25 -46.06 48.05
C ILE A 5 -55.33 -44.92 48.55
N PRO A 6 -55.17 -44.71 49.87
CA PRO A 6 -54.36 -43.62 50.43
C PRO A 6 -52.90 -43.56 49.94
N LYS A 7 -52.35 -44.68 49.45
CA LYS A 7 -51.01 -44.73 48.84
C LYS A 7 -50.92 -43.93 47.54
N ASP A 8 -51.98 -43.92 46.74
CA ASP A 8 -51.98 -43.26 45.43
C ASP A 8 -52.03 -41.73 45.61
N LEU A 9 -52.83 -41.24 46.56
CA LEU A 9 -52.89 -39.81 46.89
C LEU A 9 -51.55 -39.22 47.38
N GLN A 10 -50.78 -39.99 48.15
CA GLN A 10 -49.46 -39.55 48.60
C GLN A 10 -48.45 -39.47 47.45
N GLN A 11 -48.48 -40.46 46.55
CA GLN A 11 -47.61 -40.44 45.38
C GLN A 11 -47.90 -39.25 44.48
N GLU A 12 -49.18 -38.95 44.22
CA GLU A 12 -49.59 -37.78 43.44
C GLU A 12 -49.11 -36.47 44.06
N ALA A 13 -49.25 -36.28 45.38
CA ALA A 13 -48.74 -35.09 46.07
C ALA A 13 -47.21 -34.95 45.96
N SER A 14 -46.48 -36.06 46.05
CA SER A 14 -45.00 -36.05 45.94
C SER A 14 -44.53 -35.70 44.53
N LEU A 15 -45.22 -36.23 43.51
CA LEU A 15 -44.95 -35.93 42.11
C LEU A 15 -45.33 -34.50 41.76
N ALA A 16 -46.44 -33.98 42.29
CA ALA A 16 -46.82 -32.58 42.13
C ALA A 16 -45.76 -31.63 42.71
N LYS A 17 -45.19 -31.94 43.89
CA LYS A 17 -44.07 -31.17 44.46
C LYS A 17 -42.81 -31.22 43.60
N LYS A 18 -42.41 -32.40 43.12
CA LYS A 18 -41.24 -32.53 42.25
C LYS A 18 -41.43 -31.75 40.95
N ARG A 19 -42.60 -31.85 40.33
CA ARG A 19 -42.95 -31.08 39.14
C ARG A 19 -42.91 -29.57 39.39
N TYR A 20 -43.38 -29.10 40.54
CA TYR A 20 -43.29 -27.69 40.91
C TYR A 20 -41.83 -27.22 41.12
N MET A 21 -41.01 -28.01 41.82
CA MET A 21 -39.60 -27.71 42.05
C MET A 21 -38.79 -27.70 40.74
N ASP A 22 -39.01 -28.69 39.87
CA ASP A 22 -38.37 -28.74 38.57
C ASP A 22 -38.88 -27.62 37.67
N LEU A 23 -40.16 -27.23 37.71
CA LEU A 23 -40.68 -26.04 37.00
C LEU A 23 -39.99 -24.75 37.47
N CYS A 24 -39.80 -24.55 38.78
CA CYS A 24 -39.03 -23.42 39.30
C CYS A 24 -37.56 -23.46 38.85
N ARG A 25 -36.93 -24.64 38.91
CA ARG A 25 -35.52 -24.83 38.56
C ARG A 25 -35.28 -24.69 37.06
N GLN A 26 -36.22 -25.14 36.23
CA GLN A 26 -36.20 -24.96 34.77
C GLN A 26 -36.44 -23.51 34.39
N GLY A 27 -37.32 -22.79 35.11
CA GLY A 27 -37.48 -21.34 34.94
C GLY A 27 -36.16 -20.57 35.13
N GLN A 28 -35.27 -21.04 36.02
CA GLN A 28 -33.94 -20.46 36.21
C GLN A 28 -32.90 -20.96 35.20
N ILE A 29 -32.93 -22.26 34.85
CA ILE A 29 -31.91 -22.89 34.00
C ILE A 29 -32.15 -22.65 32.50
N PHE A 30 -33.38 -22.48 32.03
CA PHE A 30 -33.67 -22.35 30.59
C PHE A 30 -33.88 -20.92 30.10
N ASP A 31 -34.22 -19.99 30.97
CA ASP A 31 -34.37 -18.59 30.61
C ASP A 31 -32.98 -17.96 30.40
N ALA A 32 -32.42 -18.04 29.19
CA ALA A 32 -31.00 -17.76 28.93
C ALA A 32 -30.56 -16.38 29.42
N ARG A 33 -31.40 -15.35 29.34
CA ARG A 33 -31.06 -14.00 29.83
C ARG A 33 -31.07 -13.93 31.36
N ASN A 34 -31.99 -14.60 32.04
CA ASN A 34 -31.95 -14.77 33.50
C ASN A 34 -30.87 -15.78 33.96
N ARG A 35 -30.47 -16.74 33.13
CA ARG A 35 -29.35 -17.65 33.39
C ARG A 35 -27.99 -16.99 33.17
N ILE A 36 -27.85 -16.20 32.11
CA ILE A 36 -26.62 -15.51 31.71
C ILE A 36 -26.45 -14.23 32.53
N ILE A 37 -27.49 -13.39 32.58
CA ILE A 37 -27.46 -12.07 33.21
C ILE A 37 -28.01 -12.13 34.63
N GLY A 38 -29.14 -12.84 34.83
CA GLY A 38 -29.81 -12.99 36.14
C GLY A 38 -30.27 -11.67 36.73
N GLY A 39 -31.56 -11.35 36.68
CA GLY A 39 -32.05 -10.16 37.36
C GLY A 39 -33.54 -9.88 37.21
N ASP A 40 -34.06 -9.11 38.17
CA ASP A 40 -35.44 -8.64 38.15
C ASP A 40 -35.61 -7.57 37.05
N THR A 41 -36.32 -7.93 35.99
CA THR A 41 -36.51 -7.07 34.82
C THR A 41 -37.30 -5.81 35.17
N GLN A 42 -38.20 -5.87 36.15
CA GLN A 42 -38.97 -4.71 36.61
C GLN A 42 -38.08 -3.73 37.38
N ALA A 43 -37.12 -4.25 38.16
CA ALA A 43 -36.15 -3.42 38.87
C ALA A 43 -35.26 -2.63 37.89
N TRP A 44 -34.85 -3.23 36.78
CA TRP A 44 -34.06 -2.55 35.75
C TRP A 44 -34.83 -1.42 35.05
N ASP A 45 -36.11 -1.61 34.72
CA ASP A 45 -36.92 -0.55 34.10
C ASP A 45 -37.09 0.66 35.02
N VAL A 46 -37.25 0.42 36.34
CA VAL A 46 -37.28 1.50 37.35
C VAL A 46 -35.92 2.18 37.45
N GLN A 47 -34.82 1.43 37.43
CA GLN A 47 -33.47 1.98 37.43
C GLN A 47 -33.20 2.88 36.22
N VAL A 48 -33.58 2.46 35.02
CA VAL A 48 -33.41 3.26 33.79
C VAL A 48 -34.22 4.56 33.86
N ARG A 49 -35.45 4.53 34.37
CA ARG A 49 -36.26 5.75 34.58
C ARG A 49 -35.61 6.69 35.59
N ASN A 50 -35.14 6.15 36.72
CA ASN A 50 -34.46 6.94 37.75
C ASN A 50 -33.17 7.56 37.23
N GLN A 51 -32.39 6.83 36.43
CA GLN A 51 -31.19 7.36 35.77
C GLN A 51 -31.52 8.51 34.84
N LYS A 52 -32.55 8.38 33.98
CA LYS A 52 -32.97 9.47 33.09
C LYS A 52 -33.42 10.72 33.85
N ILE A 53 -34.17 10.56 34.95
CA ILE A 53 -34.55 11.69 35.81
C ILE A 53 -33.31 12.35 36.41
N LYS A 54 -32.38 11.54 36.93
CA LYS A 54 -31.13 12.01 37.50
C LYS A 54 -30.31 12.81 36.48
N GLU A 55 -30.10 12.26 35.28
CA GLU A 55 -29.37 12.93 34.19
C GLU A 55 -29.99 14.28 33.82
N VAL A 56 -31.33 14.37 33.73
CA VAL A 56 -32.01 15.64 33.43
C VAL A 56 -31.84 16.64 34.58
N THR A 57 -31.93 16.19 35.83
CA THR A 57 -31.72 17.06 37.00
C THR A 57 -30.27 17.54 37.14
N GLU A 58 -29.29 16.69 36.81
CA GLU A 58 -27.87 17.02 36.81
C GLU A 58 -27.56 18.03 35.70
N LYS A 59 -28.06 17.80 34.48
CA LYS A 59 -27.92 18.77 33.37
C LYS A 59 -28.50 20.14 33.72
N ALA A 60 -29.69 20.19 34.31
CA ALA A 60 -30.31 21.45 34.74
C ALA A 60 -29.47 22.16 35.83
N ARG A 61 -28.89 21.41 36.77
CA ARG A 61 -27.96 21.96 37.79
C ARG A 61 -26.68 22.49 37.15
N ASP A 62 -26.07 21.75 36.25
CA ASP A 62 -24.85 22.16 35.55
C ASP A 62 -25.08 23.43 34.72
N GLU A 63 -26.23 23.55 34.06
CA GLU A 63 -26.63 24.76 33.34
C GLU A 63 -26.81 25.96 34.28
N THR A 64 -27.41 25.78 35.47
CA THR A 64 -27.52 26.84 36.48
C THR A 64 -26.16 27.28 37.00
N PHE A 65 -25.27 26.33 37.32
CA PHE A 65 -23.91 26.64 37.76
C PHE A 65 -23.08 27.32 36.67
N ALA A 66 -23.25 26.92 35.40
CA ALA A 66 -22.58 27.58 34.28
C ALA A 66 -23.09 29.02 34.06
N ALA A 67 -24.37 29.30 34.32
CA ALA A 67 -24.91 30.66 34.28
C ALA A 67 -24.38 31.51 35.45
N GLU A 68 -24.35 30.97 36.66
CA GLU A 68 -23.79 31.64 37.85
C GLU A 68 -22.28 31.90 37.71
N MET A 69 -21.50 30.95 37.19
CA MET A 69 -20.08 31.13 36.90
C MET A 69 -19.84 32.31 35.95
N ARG A 70 -20.62 32.41 34.86
CA ARG A 70 -20.51 33.53 33.91
C ARG A 70 -20.85 34.87 34.56
N HIS A 71 -21.83 34.90 35.47
CA HIS A 71 -22.17 36.10 36.22
C HIS A 71 -21.04 36.49 37.19
N ASN A 72 -20.54 35.52 37.96
CA ASN A 72 -19.49 35.73 38.95
C ASN A 72 -18.17 36.16 38.31
N ASP A 73 -17.77 35.56 37.19
CA ASP A 73 -16.56 35.93 36.44
C ASP A 73 -16.64 37.41 35.99
N LYS A 74 -17.78 37.83 35.45
CA LYS A 74 -18.02 39.22 35.06
C LYS A 74 -17.94 40.19 36.26
N VAL A 75 -18.52 39.82 37.41
CA VAL A 75 -18.43 40.63 38.64
C VAL A 75 -16.98 40.71 39.12
N MET A 76 -16.25 39.61 39.08
CA MET A 76 -14.83 39.55 39.46
C MET A 76 -13.95 40.44 38.58
N CYS A 77 -14.11 40.42 37.25
CA CYS A 77 -13.39 41.31 36.35
C CYS A 77 -13.66 42.80 36.69
N ILE A 78 -14.91 43.17 36.94
CA ILE A 78 -15.27 44.55 37.29
C ILE A 78 -14.65 44.99 38.63
N MET A 79 -14.66 44.12 39.63
CA MET A 79 -14.05 44.40 40.93
C MET A 79 -12.53 44.52 40.84
N HIS A 80 -11.88 43.62 40.08
CA HIS A 80 -10.44 43.64 39.86
C HIS A 80 -9.98 44.93 39.16
N ASP A 81 -10.70 45.35 38.12
CA ASP A 81 -10.40 46.61 37.41
C ASP A 81 -10.58 47.85 38.29
N ARG A 82 -11.52 47.83 39.25
CA ARG A 82 -11.71 48.90 40.23
C ARG A 82 -10.54 48.94 41.22
N GLU A 83 -10.12 47.77 41.72
CA GLU A 83 -8.99 47.65 42.64
C GLU A 83 -7.68 48.12 41.98
N LEU A 84 -7.39 47.68 40.75
CA LEU A 84 -6.22 48.12 40.00
C LEU A 84 -6.20 49.62 39.79
N ARG A 85 -7.35 50.23 39.47
CA ARG A 85 -7.48 51.68 39.32
C ARG A 85 -7.21 52.41 40.63
N HIS A 86 -7.81 51.97 41.74
CA HIS A 86 -7.56 52.55 43.07
C HIS A 86 -6.10 52.39 43.50
N ARG A 87 -5.51 51.21 43.32
CA ARG A 87 -4.10 50.95 43.61
C ARG A 87 -3.19 51.86 42.80
N LYS A 88 -3.46 52.02 41.50
CA LYS A 88 -2.69 52.92 40.63
C LYS A 88 -2.79 54.38 41.08
N GLN A 89 -3.98 54.84 41.47
CA GLN A 89 -4.18 56.20 42.02
C GLN A 89 -3.42 56.39 43.33
N LEU A 90 -3.46 55.41 44.22
CA LEU A 90 -2.77 55.44 45.51
C LEU A 90 -1.25 55.40 45.34
N CYS A 91 -0.72 54.53 44.47
CA CYS A 91 0.71 54.50 44.13
C CYS A 91 1.20 55.81 43.51
N ARG A 92 0.39 56.43 42.64
CA ARG A 92 0.69 57.77 42.09
C ARG A 92 0.75 58.81 43.20
N ALA A 93 -0.25 58.86 44.08
CA ALA A 93 -0.27 59.81 45.20
C ALA A 93 0.93 59.62 46.15
N ILE A 94 1.34 58.38 46.43
CA ILE A 94 2.55 58.08 47.22
C ILE A 94 3.81 58.56 46.50
N ASN A 95 3.98 58.22 45.22
CA ASN A 95 5.16 58.65 44.44
C ASN A 95 5.23 60.18 44.35
N ASP A 96 4.11 60.85 44.11
CA ASP A 96 4.03 62.31 44.06
C ASP A 96 4.41 62.93 45.41
N PHE A 97 3.95 62.35 46.52
CA PHE A 97 4.34 62.78 47.88
C PHE A 97 5.83 62.57 48.14
N GLN A 98 6.38 61.41 47.77
CA GLN A 98 7.79 61.08 47.91
C GLN A 98 8.69 62.02 47.11
N GLN A 99 8.34 62.30 45.85
CA GLN A 99 9.11 63.21 44.99
C GLN A 99 9.09 64.65 45.51
N ARG A 100 7.98 65.10 46.10
CA ARG A 100 7.83 66.46 46.63
C ARG A 100 8.47 66.65 48.01
N PHE A 101 8.33 65.67 48.90
CA PHE A 101 8.67 65.84 50.32
C PHE A 101 9.74 64.85 50.85
N GLN A 102 10.18 63.85 50.07
CA GLN A 102 11.13 62.80 50.50
C GLN A 102 12.20 62.49 49.42
N LYS A 103 12.92 63.49 48.92
CA LYS A 103 13.97 63.26 47.90
C LYS A 103 15.17 62.49 48.50
N PRO A 104 15.80 61.55 47.77
CA PRO A 104 16.95 60.79 48.26
C PRO A 104 18.10 61.69 48.74
N GLU A 105 18.36 62.80 48.05
CA GLU A 105 19.43 63.76 48.38
C GLU A 105 19.16 64.52 49.69
N THR A 106 17.89 64.62 50.10
CA THR A 106 17.51 65.33 51.34
C THR A 106 17.61 64.46 52.60
N ARG A 107 17.96 63.17 52.46
CA ARG A 107 18.13 62.27 53.61
C ARG A 107 19.49 62.48 54.27
N ARG A 108 19.53 62.33 55.61
CA ARG A 108 20.75 62.49 56.42
C ARG A 108 21.92 61.58 56.00
N GLU A 109 21.63 60.44 55.37
CA GLU A 109 22.59 59.38 55.05
C GLU A 109 22.83 59.21 53.53
N PHE A 110 22.60 60.24 52.72
CA PHE A 110 22.76 60.12 51.25
C PHE A 110 24.19 59.70 50.85
N ASP A 111 25.20 60.20 51.56
CA ASP A 111 26.61 59.93 51.27
C ASP A 111 26.96 58.43 51.32
N LEU A 112 26.26 57.64 52.14
CA LEU A 112 26.46 56.18 52.22
C LEU A 112 25.88 55.41 51.05
N SER A 113 25.04 56.04 50.23
CA SER A 113 24.22 55.36 49.22
C SER A 113 24.16 56.13 47.90
N ASP A 114 25.21 56.92 47.63
CA ASP A 114 25.44 57.56 46.33
C ASP A 114 25.79 56.49 45.28
N PRO A 115 24.95 56.27 44.25
CA PRO A 115 25.23 55.30 43.19
C PRO A 115 26.47 55.66 42.36
N LEU A 116 26.96 56.90 42.43
CA LEU A 116 28.16 57.34 41.72
C LEU A 116 29.45 57.20 42.54
N ALA A 117 29.39 56.74 43.79
CA ALA A 117 30.56 56.64 44.66
C ALA A 117 31.74 55.87 44.01
N LEU A 118 31.48 54.67 43.49
CA LEU A 118 32.50 53.83 42.83
C LEU A 118 33.03 54.40 41.52
N LYS A 119 32.26 55.24 40.81
CA LYS A 119 32.74 55.92 39.59
C LYS A 119 33.65 57.10 39.91
N LYS A 120 33.48 57.70 41.08
CA LYS A 120 34.32 58.79 41.58
C LYS A 120 35.64 58.26 42.13
N GLU A 121 35.69 57.01 42.55
CA GLU A 121 36.92 56.35 42.98
C GLU A 121 37.85 56.06 41.80
N LEU A 122 39.11 56.50 41.93
CA LEU A 122 40.14 56.19 40.96
C LEU A 122 40.56 54.72 41.13
N PRO A 123 40.84 53.99 40.03
CA PRO A 123 41.28 52.61 40.12
C PRO A 123 42.60 52.55 40.90
N ALA A 124 42.78 51.46 41.65
CA ALA A 124 43.94 51.28 42.53
C ALA A 124 45.28 51.33 41.79
N ARG A 125 45.28 51.07 40.46
CA ARG A 125 46.46 51.10 39.59
C ARG A 125 46.05 51.44 38.16
N VAL A 126 46.60 52.54 37.62
CA VAL A 126 46.29 53.03 36.26
C VAL A 126 47.34 52.56 35.24
N SER A 127 48.62 52.59 35.60
CA SER A 127 49.76 52.22 34.75
C SER A 127 50.89 51.64 35.60
N ASP A 128 51.77 50.86 34.97
CA ASP A 128 52.99 50.34 35.59
C ASP A 128 53.91 51.46 36.12
N ASN A 129 53.87 52.63 35.47
CA ASN A 129 54.68 53.79 35.80
C ASN A 129 53.94 54.85 36.66
N ASP A 130 52.81 54.50 37.27
CA ASP A 130 52.09 55.43 38.16
C ASP A 130 52.91 55.68 39.44
N MET A 131 53.20 56.95 39.74
CA MET A 131 53.96 57.34 40.93
C MET A 131 53.26 56.96 42.24
N ARG A 132 51.94 56.71 42.21
CA ARG A 132 51.17 56.24 43.36
C ARG A 132 51.52 54.81 43.78
N ASN A 133 52.08 54.02 42.86
CA ASN A 133 52.44 52.64 43.12
C ASN A 133 53.76 52.60 43.93
N THR A 134 53.66 52.70 45.26
CA THR A 134 54.82 52.50 46.14
C THR A 134 55.36 51.08 46.02
N ILE A 135 56.67 50.89 46.18
CA ILE A 135 57.34 49.56 46.10
C ILE A 135 56.71 48.53 47.04
N SER A 136 56.23 48.96 48.21
CA SER A 136 55.55 48.11 49.21
C SER A 136 54.05 47.91 48.96
N GLY A 137 53.46 48.58 47.98
CA GLY A 137 52.01 48.58 47.75
C GLY A 137 51.45 47.26 47.23
N MET A 138 52.30 46.30 46.83
CA MET A 138 51.88 45.03 46.20
C MET A 138 50.89 45.25 45.04
N GLN A 139 51.02 46.35 44.29
CA GLN A 139 50.07 46.69 43.22
C GLN A 139 50.47 46.11 41.85
N LYS A 140 51.73 45.71 41.64
CA LYS A 140 52.21 45.12 40.38
C LYS A 140 52.47 43.63 40.55
N PHE A 141 51.68 42.79 39.87
CA PHE A 141 51.92 41.34 39.83
C PHE A 141 52.33 40.86 38.43
N MET A 142 53.15 39.81 38.37
CA MET A 142 53.58 39.20 37.11
C MET A 142 52.40 38.46 36.46
N GLY A 143 52.12 38.75 35.18
CA GLY A 143 51.03 38.12 34.42
C GLY A 143 49.70 38.90 34.43
N GLU A 144 49.63 40.03 35.14
CA GLU A 144 48.48 40.93 35.03
C GLU A 144 48.38 41.54 33.63
N ASP A 145 47.21 41.42 33.03
CA ASP A 145 46.91 42.02 31.74
C ASP A 145 46.12 43.32 31.94
N LEU A 146 46.81 44.45 31.97
CA LEU A 146 46.16 45.77 32.02
C LEU A 146 45.21 45.98 30.82
N ASN A 147 45.52 45.35 29.68
CA ASN A 147 44.71 45.42 28.45
C ASN A 147 43.65 44.32 28.37
N PHE A 148 43.33 43.63 29.48
CA PHE A 148 42.33 42.55 29.51
C PHE A 148 40.98 42.98 28.92
N GLN A 149 40.55 44.21 29.22
CA GLN A 149 39.30 44.75 28.70
C GLN A 149 39.33 44.94 27.18
N GLU A 150 40.43 45.45 26.63
CA GLU A 150 40.63 45.61 25.19
C GLU A 150 40.69 44.24 24.50
N ARG A 151 41.44 43.28 25.06
CA ARG A 151 41.50 41.90 24.56
C ARG A 151 40.13 41.24 24.55
N LYS A 152 39.35 41.37 25.65
CA LYS A 152 37.96 40.89 25.72
C LYS A 152 37.06 41.55 24.71
N ARG A 153 37.24 42.85 24.45
CA ARG A 153 36.48 43.58 23.44
C ARG A 153 36.77 43.02 22.04
N ILE A 154 38.05 42.87 21.68
CA ILE A 154 38.48 42.30 20.39
C ILE A 154 37.96 40.85 20.24
N GLN A 155 38.06 40.03 21.29
CA GLN A 155 37.52 38.65 21.27
C GLN A 155 36.00 38.62 21.05
N LYS A 156 35.25 39.55 21.67
CA LYS A 156 33.80 39.67 21.44
C LYS A 156 33.48 40.09 20.02
N GLU A 157 34.24 41.04 19.47
CA GLU A 157 34.10 41.50 18.08
C GLU A 157 34.39 40.35 17.10
N GLN A 158 35.48 39.60 17.31
CA GLN A 158 35.81 38.39 16.53
C GLN A 158 34.70 37.33 16.57
N ASN A 159 34.18 37.02 17.77
CA ASN A 159 33.09 36.04 17.91
C ASN A 159 31.80 36.50 17.21
N ARG A 160 31.51 37.80 17.26
CA ARG A 160 30.36 38.38 16.55
C ARG A 160 30.53 38.26 15.03
N GLU A 161 31.70 38.59 14.51
CA GLU A 161 32.01 38.46 13.08
C GLU A 161 31.92 37.01 12.61
N TRP A 162 32.46 36.06 13.38
CA TRP A 162 32.37 34.64 13.06
C TRP A 162 30.92 34.13 13.06
N SER A 163 30.11 34.53 14.05
CA SER A 163 28.70 34.16 14.10
C SER A 163 27.91 34.69 12.90
N LEU A 164 28.20 35.92 12.46
CA LEU A 164 27.59 36.51 11.27
C LEU A 164 28.03 35.80 9.98
N GLN A 165 29.30 35.40 9.88
CA GLN A 165 29.81 34.62 8.75
C GLN A 165 29.12 33.25 8.67
N GLN A 166 29.03 32.51 9.78
CA GLN A 166 28.35 31.22 9.84
C GLN A 166 26.86 31.32 9.45
N HIS A 167 26.17 32.35 9.95
CA HIS A 167 24.78 32.58 9.59
C HIS A 167 24.63 32.84 8.09
N GLY A 168 25.49 33.69 7.51
CA GLY A 168 25.48 33.98 6.09
C GLY A 168 25.81 32.76 5.22
N GLU A 169 26.72 31.89 5.65
CA GLU A 169 27.01 30.61 4.98
C GLU A 169 25.82 29.65 5.03
N TRP A 170 25.16 29.55 6.19
CA TRP A 170 23.97 28.72 6.35
C TRP A 170 22.82 29.17 5.46
N GLU A 171 22.55 30.48 5.40
CA GLU A 171 21.52 31.04 4.52
C GLU A 171 21.82 30.79 3.03
N ARG A 172 23.09 30.92 2.61
CA ARG A 172 23.52 30.60 1.25
C ARG A 172 23.34 29.13 0.93
N ALA A 173 23.79 28.23 1.81
CA ALA A 173 23.63 26.78 1.64
C ALA A 173 22.14 26.39 1.56
N GLN A 174 21.29 27.01 2.37
CA GLN A 174 19.85 26.78 2.32
C GLN A 174 19.23 27.28 0.99
N ALA A 175 19.66 28.44 0.51
CA ALA A 175 19.21 28.98 -0.77
C ALA A 175 19.65 28.10 -1.95
N GLU A 176 20.90 27.64 -1.95
CA GLU A 176 21.45 26.70 -2.94
C GLU A 176 20.68 25.38 -2.95
N HIS A 177 20.39 24.82 -1.77
CA HIS A 177 19.58 23.59 -1.65
C HIS A 177 18.19 23.76 -2.27
N LYS A 178 17.48 24.84 -1.92
CA LYS A 178 16.15 25.13 -2.47
C LYS A 178 16.19 25.31 -3.99
N LEU A 179 17.22 25.98 -4.51
CA LEU A 179 17.41 26.14 -5.95
C LEU A 179 17.69 24.80 -6.63
N ALA A 180 18.50 23.93 -6.03
CA ALA A 180 18.77 22.59 -6.53
C ALA A 180 17.50 21.72 -6.55
N GLU A 181 16.69 21.72 -5.49
CA GLU A 181 15.40 21.02 -5.44
C GLU A 181 14.43 21.52 -6.52
N HIS A 182 14.35 22.85 -6.70
CA HIS A 182 13.52 23.45 -7.75
C HIS A 182 13.99 23.06 -9.16
N LEU A 183 15.30 23.05 -9.42
CA LEU A 183 15.83 22.58 -10.71
C LEU A 183 15.55 21.09 -10.92
N HIS A 184 15.72 20.27 -9.88
CA HIS A 184 15.44 18.84 -9.97
C HIS A 184 13.97 18.56 -10.29
N THR A 185 13.04 19.20 -9.58
CA THR A 185 11.60 19.07 -9.85
C THR A 185 11.24 19.53 -11.26
N GLN A 186 11.84 20.61 -11.76
CA GLN A 186 11.66 21.04 -13.15
C GLN A 186 12.20 20.01 -14.17
N THR A 187 13.34 19.37 -13.89
CA THR A 187 13.88 18.33 -14.78
C THR A 187 12.99 17.09 -14.82
N GLU A 188 12.46 16.66 -13.69
CA GLU A 188 11.53 15.53 -13.62
C GLU A 188 10.26 15.81 -14.44
N LEU A 189 9.66 17.00 -14.28
CA LEU A 189 8.48 17.40 -15.06
C LEU A 189 8.74 17.38 -16.57
N LYS A 190 9.91 17.84 -17.03
CA LYS A 190 10.29 17.79 -18.44
C LYS A 190 10.45 16.36 -18.96
N PHE A 191 11.03 15.47 -18.17
CA PHE A 191 11.13 14.05 -18.55
C PHE A 191 9.77 13.39 -18.66
N ASP A 192 8.88 13.71 -17.72
CA ASP A 192 7.50 13.26 -17.70
C ASP A 192 6.72 13.72 -18.94
N GLU A 193 6.87 14.98 -19.34
CA GLU A 193 6.29 15.52 -20.57
C GLU A 193 6.86 14.85 -21.82
N ALA A 194 8.18 14.73 -21.93
CA ALA A 194 8.85 14.07 -23.04
C ALA A 194 8.44 12.59 -23.18
N ALA A 195 8.30 11.87 -22.06
CA ALA A 195 7.85 10.49 -22.04
C ALA A 195 6.40 10.35 -22.55
N ARG A 196 5.50 11.27 -22.16
CA ARG A 196 4.12 11.28 -22.64
C ARG A 196 4.06 11.56 -24.15
N ASP A 197 4.87 12.49 -24.64
CA ASP A 197 4.92 12.79 -26.07
C ASP A 197 5.51 11.65 -26.88
N LEU A 198 6.56 10.98 -26.39
CA LEU A 198 7.13 9.81 -27.03
C LEU A 198 6.12 8.65 -27.08
N GLN A 199 5.38 8.40 -26.00
CA GLN A 199 4.32 7.37 -25.99
C GLN A 199 3.21 7.67 -27.00
N ARG A 200 2.78 8.93 -27.09
CA ARG A 200 1.78 9.34 -28.09
C ARG A 200 2.28 9.09 -29.51
N LEU A 201 3.54 9.45 -29.80
CA LEU A 201 4.17 9.21 -31.10
C LEU A 201 4.34 7.72 -31.40
N GLU A 202 4.72 6.89 -30.41
CA GLU A 202 4.84 5.44 -30.59
C GLU A 202 3.48 4.82 -30.95
N ILE A 203 2.41 5.23 -30.25
CA ILE A 203 1.06 4.73 -30.52
C ILE A 203 0.58 5.16 -31.90
N THR A 204 0.79 6.42 -32.30
CA THR A 204 0.34 6.90 -33.61
C THR A 204 1.14 6.27 -34.76
N THR A 205 2.46 6.15 -34.62
CA THR A 205 3.31 5.48 -35.62
C THR A 205 2.97 3.99 -35.73
N ARG A 206 2.77 3.29 -34.62
CA ARG A 206 2.35 1.88 -34.62
C ARG A 206 1.01 1.68 -35.32
N LYS A 207 0.03 2.55 -35.07
CA LYS A 207 -1.26 2.53 -35.77
C LYS A 207 -1.10 2.76 -37.27
N ALA A 208 -0.27 3.73 -37.68
CA ALA A 208 0.00 4.01 -39.09
C ALA A 208 0.68 2.83 -39.78
N VAL A 209 1.68 2.21 -39.13
CA VAL A 209 2.36 1.01 -39.64
C VAL A 209 1.38 -0.15 -39.79
N CYS A 210 0.55 -0.42 -38.77
CA CYS A 210 -0.47 -1.47 -38.85
C CYS A 210 -1.48 -1.22 -39.99
N ALA A 211 -1.89 0.02 -40.21
CA ALA A 211 -2.76 0.38 -41.33
C ALA A 211 -2.09 0.14 -42.69
N ALA A 212 -0.85 0.59 -42.86
CA ALA A 212 -0.07 0.39 -44.09
C ALA A 212 0.14 -1.11 -44.40
N VAL A 213 0.50 -1.91 -43.38
CA VAL A 213 0.65 -3.37 -43.52
C VAL A 213 -0.68 -4.03 -43.93
N LYS A 214 -1.80 -3.60 -43.32
CA LYS A 214 -3.13 -4.12 -43.68
C LYS A 214 -3.49 -3.80 -45.14
N GLU A 215 -3.21 -2.60 -45.60
CA GLU A 215 -3.44 -2.19 -47.00
C GLU A 215 -2.54 -2.95 -47.97
N PHE A 216 -1.26 -3.12 -47.61
CA PHE A 216 -0.31 -3.90 -48.39
C PHE A 216 -0.76 -5.37 -48.52
N ASN A 217 -1.13 -6.01 -47.41
CA ASN A 217 -1.63 -7.39 -47.42
C ASN A 217 -2.89 -7.53 -48.29
N LYS A 218 -3.80 -6.55 -48.26
CA LYS A 218 -4.98 -6.55 -49.14
C LYS A 218 -4.57 -6.47 -50.62
N LYS A 219 -3.64 -5.58 -50.97
CA LYS A 219 -3.13 -5.45 -52.35
C LYS A 219 -2.48 -6.75 -52.82
N GLN A 220 -1.65 -7.39 -51.98
CA GLN A 220 -1.03 -8.68 -52.28
C GLN A 220 -2.07 -9.78 -52.53
N VAL A 221 -3.14 -9.85 -51.73
CA VAL A 221 -4.20 -10.84 -51.93
C VAL A 221 -4.90 -10.65 -53.28
N VAL A 222 -5.18 -9.40 -53.67
CA VAL A 222 -5.80 -9.08 -54.96
C VAL A 222 -4.86 -9.42 -56.11
N GLU A 223 -3.60 -8.99 -56.05
CA GLU A 223 -2.57 -9.30 -57.05
C GLU A 223 -2.39 -10.81 -57.24
N LEU A 224 -2.31 -11.57 -56.14
CA LEU A 224 -2.23 -13.03 -56.19
C LEU A 224 -3.48 -13.66 -56.82
N ALA A 225 -4.66 -13.11 -56.57
CA ALA A 225 -5.90 -13.59 -57.17
C ALA A 225 -5.94 -13.31 -58.68
N GLU A 226 -5.49 -12.13 -59.12
CA GLU A 226 -5.38 -11.77 -60.54
C GLU A 226 -4.37 -12.65 -61.27
N ARG A 227 -3.18 -12.85 -60.70
CA ARG A 227 -2.17 -13.77 -61.24
C ARG A 227 -2.72 -15.18 -61.38
N LYS A 228 -3.41 -15.70 -60.36
CA LYS A 228 -4.06 -17.03 -60.44
C LYS A 228 -5.12 -17.11 -61.53
N ARG A 229 -5.84 -16.02 -61.81
CA ARG A 229 -6.80 -15.97 -62.93
C ARG A 229 -6.09 -15.99 -64.28
N GLN A 230 -5.04 -15.19 -64.45
CA GLN A 230 -4.23 -15.16 -65.68
C GLN A 230 -3.58 -16.51 -65.96
N VAL A 231 -2.97 -17.14 -64.95
CA VAL A 231 -2.37 -18.48 -65.07
C VAL A 231 -3.44 -19.50 -65.48
N LYS A 232 -4.62 -19.48 -64.87
CA LYS A 232 -5.72 -20.37 -65.27
C LYS A 232 -6.20 -20.13 -66.71
N GLN A 233 -6.23 -18.89 -67.18
CA GLN A 233 -6.60 -18.58 -68.56
C GLN A 233 -5.54 -19.11 -69.53
N GLN A 234 -4.26 -18.90 -69.23
CA GLN A 234 -3.15 -19.46 -70.00
C GLN A 234 -3.19 -20.99 -70.02
N GLU A 235 -3.36 -21.64 -68.86
CA GLU A 235 -3.54 -23.10 -68.78
C GLU A 235 -4.73 -23.58 -69.63
N GLN A 236 -5.83 -22.82 -69.68
CA GLN A 236 -6.99 -23.16 -70.53
C GLN A 236 -6.67 -23.02 -72.02
N GLU A 237 -5.98 -21.95 -72.42
CA GLU A 237 -5.54 -21.73 -73.80
C GLU A 237 -4.54 -22.81 -74.25
N ASP A 238 -3.56 -23.12 -73.39
CA ASP A 238 -2.57 -24.18 -73.59
C ASP A 238 -3.26 -25.54 -73.70
N ASN A 239 -4.14 -25.90 -72.75
CA ASN A 239 -4.91 -27.15 -72.80
C ASN A 239 -5.75 -27.26 -74.09
N MET A 240 -6.38 -26.16 -74.53
CA MET A 240 -7.12 -26.14 -75.79
C MET A 240 -6.18 -26.34 -76.98
N SER A 241 -5.01 -25.70 -76.98
CA SER A 241 -4.00 -25.89 -78.01
C SER A 241 -3.49 -27.34 -78.07
N GLU A 242 -3.22 -27.96 -76.92
CA GLU A 242 -2.82 -29.35 -76.80
C GLU A 242 -3.92 -30.29 -77.31
N ILE A 243 -5.18 -30.09 -76.90
CA ILE A 243 -6.31 -30.88 -77.39
C ILE A 243 -6.42 -30.77 -78.91
N THR A 244 -6.33 -29.55 -79.47
CA THR A 244 -6.36 -29.38 -80.93
C THR A 244 -5.19 -30.08 -81.63
N ASN A 245 -3.98 -29.98 -81.08
CA ASN A 245 -2.79 -30.65 -81.61
C ASN A 245 -2.89 -32.18 -81.53
N LEU A 246 -3.48 -32.72 -80.45
CA LEU A 246 -3.71 -34.16 -80.27
C LEU A 246 -4.80 -34.70 -81.17
N LEU A 247 -5.88 -33.93 -81.39
CA LEU A 247 -6.94 -34.29 -82.33
C LEU A 247 -6.46 -34.24 -83.79
N HIS A 248 -5.59 -33.30 -84.13
CA HIS A 248 -4.97 -33.20 -85.45
C HIS A 248 -3.73 -34.08 -85.62
N GLY A 249 -3.19 -34.63 -84.53
CA GLY A 249 -1.99 -35.46 -84.53
C GLY A 249 -2.27 -36.96 -84.43
N ASP A 250 -1.27 -37.76 -84.77
CA ASP A 250 -1.40 -39.23 -84.83
C ASP A 250 -1.26 -39.94 -83.46
N LEU A 251 -1.26 -39.22 -82.34
CA LEU A 251 -1.02 -39.81 -81.02
C LEU A 251 -2.22 -40.62 -80.50
N LEU A 252 -3.44 -40.12 -80.72
CA LEU A 252 -4.70 -40.68 -80.22
C LEU A 252 -5.28 -41.80 -81.10
N SER A 253 -4.72 -42.04 -82.28
CA SER A 253 -5.23 -43.07 -83.19
C SER A 253 -4.90 -44.51 -82.76
N GLU A 254 -4.28 -44.69 -81.57
CA GLU A 254 -3.98 -45.97 -80.88
C GLU A 254 -3.69 -47.15 -81.81
N ASN A 255 -2.92 -46.92 -82.88
CA ASN A 255 -2.64 -47.97 -83.84
C ASN A 255 -1.46 -48.81 -83.34
N PRO A 256 -1.65 -50.07 -82.88
CA PRO A 256 -0.56 -50.92 -82.42
C PRO A 256 0.47 -51.24 -83.53
N GLN A 257 0.10 -51.04 -84.80
CA GLN A 257 1.01 -51.21 -85.94
C GLN A 257 2.12 -50.15 -85.98
N GLN A 258 2.00 -49.01 -85.28
CA GLN A 258 3.08 -48.01 -85.23
C GLN A 258 4.35 -48.53 -84.54
N ALA A 259 4.20 -49.44 -83.57
CA ALA A 259 5.29 -50.04 -82.81
C ALA A 259 5.98 -51.17 -83.57
N ALA A 260 5.35 -51.67 -84.64
CA ALA A 260 5.89 -52.77 -85.44
C ALA A 260 7.19 -52.29 -86.10
N SER A 261 8.32 -52.83 -85.66
CA SER A 261 9.56 -52.57 -86.37
C SER A 261 9.58 -53.35 -87.68
N ASN A 262 10.17 -52.75 -88.70
CA ASN A 262 10.50 -53.48 -89.93
C ASN A 262 11.58 -54.56 -89.70
N PHE A 263 12.25 -54.54 -88.54
CA PHE A 263 13.33 -55.47 -88.18
C PHE A 263 12.81 -56.77 -87.52
N GLY A 264 11.49 -56.96 -87.45
CA GLY A 264 10.84 -58.21 -87.07
C GLY A 264 10.15 -58.21 -85.70
N PRO A 265 9.43 -59.29 -85.35
CA PRO A 265 8.49 -59.31 -84.22
C PRO A 265 9.13 -59.07 -82.84
N ARG A 266 10.43 -59.32 -82.68
CA ARG A 266 11.17 -59.11 -81.42
C ARG A 266 11.65 -57.67 -81.23
N HIS A 267 11.72 -56.91 -82.32
CA HIS A 267 12.12 -55.51 -82.28
C HIS A 267 10.85 -54.67 -82.24
N VAL A 268 10.64 -53.99 -81.13
CA VAL A 268 9.57 -53.01 -80.96
C VAL A 268 10.23 -51.64 -81.05
N MET A 269 9.67 -50.72 -81.83
CA MET A 269 10.07 -49.32 -81.72
C MET A 269 9.68 -48.82 -80.33
N LEU A 270 10.65 -48.72 -79.43
CA LEU A 270 10.45 -48.30 -78.05
C LEU A 270 9.68 -46.97 -77.99
N ASP A 271 10.05 -46.02 -78.85
CA ASP A 271 9.43 -44.69 -78.94
C ASP A 271 7.96 -44.72 -79.39
N ARG A 272 7.49 -45.84 -79.97
CA ARG A 272 6.14 -46.01 -80.54
C ARG A 272 5.37 -47.15 -79.90
N TRP A 273 5.88 -47.72 -78.81
CA TRP A 273 5.23 -48.83 -78.14
C TRP A 273 3.91 -48.36 -77.49
N LYS A 274 2.79 -48.99 -77.86
CA LYS A 274 1.42 -48.54 -77.50
C LYS A 274 0.61 -49.54 -76.66
N GLY A 275 1.22 -50.61 -76.12
CA GLY A 275 0.50 -51.49 -75.19
C GLY A 275 1.17 -52.82 -74.86
N MET A 276 0.86 -53.33 -73.66
CA MET A 276 1.27 -54.63 -73.13
C MET A 276 0.30 -55.74 -73.52
N ASN A 277 0.75 -56.99 -73.48
CA ASN A 277 -0.14 -58.15 -73.65
C ASN A 277 -1.06 -58.31 -72.43
N ARG A 278 -2.22 -58.96 -72.62
CA ARG A 278 -3.23 -59.18 -71.57
C ARG A 278 -2.66 -59.80 -70.30
N GLU A 279 -1.74 -60.76 -70.41
CA GLU A 279 -1.11 -61.42 -69.26
C GLU A 279 -0.23 -60.46 -68.44
N GLN A 280 0.55 -59.59 -69.10
CA GLN A 280 1.34 -58.55 -68.44
C GLN A 280 0.44 -57.53 -67.73
N LEU A 281 -0.71 -57.19 -68.34
CA LEU A 281 -1.72 -56.33 -67.71
C LEU A 281 -2.33 -56.98 -66.47
N GLU A 282 -2.57 -58.30 -66.48
CA GLU A 282 -3.11 -59.03 -65.34
C GLU A 282 -2.12 -59.09 -64.16
N GLU A 283 -0.82 -59.30 -64.41
CA GLU A 283 0.24 -59.20 -63.39
C GLU A 283 0.29 -57.80 -62.77
N ILE A 284 0.25 -56.75 -63.60
CA ILE A 284 0.21 -55.36 -63.15
C ILE A 284 -1.05 -55.08 -62.34
N TRP A 285 -2.21 -55.59 -62.75
CA TRP A 285 -3.44 -55.43 -61.98
C TRP A 285 -3.36 -56.09 -60.61
N SER A 286 -2.71 -57.26 -60.50
CA SER A 286 -2.51 -57.92 -59.22
C SER A 286 -1.61 -57.11 -58.27
N THR A 287 -0.50 -56.57 -58.78
CA THR A 287 0.44 -55.74 -58.01
C THR A 287 -0.18 -54.40 -57.63
N TRP A 288 -0.93 -53.75 -58.53
CA TRP A 288 -1.69 -52.54 -58.23
C TRP A 288 -2.73 -52.76 -57.15
N LYS A 289 -3.47 -53.89 -57.17
CA LYS A 289 -4.41 -54.22 -56.09
C LYS A 289 -3.70 -54.32 -54.74
N GLN A 290 -2.52 -54.93 -54.69
CA GLN A 290 -1.71 -55.01 -53.47
C GLN A 290 -1.24 -53.62 -53.01
N GLN A 291 -0.71 -52.81 -53.92
CA GLN A 291 -0.25 -51.44 -53.64
C GLN A 291 -1.39 -50.53 -53.14
N ILE A 292 -2.60 -50.67 -53.69
CA ILE A 292 -3.78 -49.94 -53.22
C ILE A 292 -4.10 -50.33 -51.78
N HIS A 293 -4.11 -51.63 -51.45
CA HIS A 293 -4.36 -52.10 -50.08
C HIS A 293 -3.27 -51.63 -49.10
N GLU A 294 -1.99 -51.69 -49.49
CA GLU A 294 -0.88 -51.18 -48.67
C GLU A 294 -0.97 -49.67 -48.45
N LYS A 295 -1.29 -48.91 -49.50
CA LYS A 295 -1.43 -47.45 -49.41
C LYS A 295 -2.60 -47.05 -48.52
N LEU A 296 -3.73 -47.76 -48.60
CA LEU A 296 -4.88 -47.53 -47.71
C LEU A 296 -4.50 -47.82 -46.26
N ARG A 297 -3.81 -48.94 -46.00
CA ARG A 297 -3.30 -49.27 -44.66
C ARG A 297 -2.37 -48.18 -44.11
N LEU A 298 -1.42 -47.69 -44.90
CA LEU A 298 -0.49 -46.62 -44.49
C LEU A 298 -1.21 -45.30 -44.22
N GLN A 299 -2.21 -44.94 -45.04
CA GLN A 299 -3.03 -43.74 -44.81
C GLN A 299 -3.84 -43.84 -43.52
N GLU A 300 -4.35 -45.03 -43.18
CA GLU A 300 -5.05 -45.26 -41.91
C GLU A 300 -4.10 -45.17 -40.71
N GLU A 301 -2.90 -45.76 -40.79
CA GLU A 301 -1.86 -45.66 -39.77
C GLU A 301 -1.39 -44.21 -39.55
N GLU A 302 -1.16 -43.45 -40.63
CA GLU A 302 -0.77 -42.03 -40.56
C GLU A 302 -1.88 -41.17 -39.95
N ARG A 303 -3.14 -41.43 -40.32
CA ARG A 303 -4.30 -40.73 -39.74
C ARG A 303 -4.38 -40.98 -38.23
N GLN A 304 -4.24 -42.22 -37.78
CA GLN A 304 -4.23 -42.57 -36.36
C GLN A 304 -3.05 -41.91 -35.64
N HIS A 305 -1.86 -41.93 -36.23
CA HIS A 305 -0.67 -41.31 -35.68
C HIS A 305 -0.82 -39.79 -35.50
N ASN A 306 -1.35 -39.09 -36.51
CA ASN A 306 -1.60 -37.65 -36.47
C ASN A 306 -2.63 -37.30 -35.38
N MET A 307 -3.71 -38.08 -35.26
CA MET A 307 -4.70 -37.90 -34.19
C MET A 307 -4.09 -38.07 -32.79
N ASP A 308 -3.28 -39.10 -32.59
CA ASP A 308 -2.59 -39.33 -31.32
C ASP A 308 -1.62 -38.20 -30.97
N TRP A 309 -0.90 -37.66 -31.96
CA TRP A 309 -0.01 -36.52 -31.78
C TRP A 309 -0.76 -35.24 -31.39
N ASP A 310 -1.87 -34.94 -32.04
CA ASP A 310 -2.68 -33.77 -31.71
C ASP A 310 -3.31 -33.89 -30.31
N LEU A 311 -3.75 -35.10 -29.93
CA LEU A 311 -4.21 -35.39 -28.57
C LEU A 311 -3.10 -35.20 -27.52
N ARG A 312 -1.87 -35.62 -27.82
CA ARG A 312 -0.71 -35.39 -26.92
C ARG A 312 -0.36 -33.92 -26.81
N ARG A 313 -0.37 -33.17 -27.93
CA ARG A 313 -0.08 -31.73 -27.97
C ARG A 313 -1.07 -30.94 -27.13
N THR A 314 -2.36 -31.21 -27.33
CA THR A 314 -3.45 -30.56 -26.58
C THR A 314 -3.39 -30.89 -25.09
N ARG A 315 -3.22 -32.16 -24.71
CA ARG A 315 -3.04 -32.56 -23.30
C ARG A 315 -1.85 -31.87 -22.63
N LYS A 316 -0.70 -31.76 -23.33
CA LYS A 316 0.50 -31.07 -22.81
C LYS A 316 0.24 -29.56 -22.59
N ALA A 317 -0.39 -28.89 -23.55
CA ALA A 317 -0.74 -27.47 -23.44
C ALA A 317 -1.75 -27.20 -22.32
N HIS A 318 -2.73 -28.09 -22.14
CA HIS A 318 -3.67 -28.00 -21.02
C HIS A 318 -2.99 -28.23 -19.67
N ALA A 319 -2.09 -29.22 -19.57
CA ALA A 319 -1.33 -29.48 -18.34
C ALA A 319 -0.42 -28.30 -17.96
N SER A 320 0.28 -27.69 -18.91
CA SER A 320 1.14 -26.52 -18.63
C SER A 320 0.34 -25.32 -18.16
N LEU A 321 -0.80 -25.03 -18.80
CA LEU A 321 -1.67 -23.92 -18.41
C LEU A 321 -2.31 -24.13 -17.01
N LEU A 322 -2.64 -25.38 -16.65
CA LEU A 322 -3.10 -25.71 -15.31
C LEU A 322 -2.00 -25.54 -14.26
N GLN A 323 -0.76 -25.96 -14.57
CA GLN A 323 0.40 -25.77 -13.69
C GLN A 323 0.72 -24.28 -13.47
N GLU A 324 0.74 -23.45 -14.52
CA GLU A 324 0.95 -22.01 -14.40
C GLU A 324 -0.13 -21.34 -13.52
N ARG A 325 -1.40 -21.71 -13.72
CA ARG A 325 -2.50 -21.20 -12.88
C ARG A 325 -2.37 -21.62 -11.42
N GLN A 326 -1.94 -22.85 -11.16
CA GLN A 326 -1.68 -23.34 -9.79
C GLN A 326 -0.52 -22.56 -9.14
N GLN A 327 0.58 -22.33 -9.85
CA GLN A 327 1.70 -21.52 -9.37
C GLN A 327 1.26 -20.08 -9.05
N GLN A 328 0.49 -19.44 -9.93
CA GLN A 328 -0.03 -18.09 -9.68
C GLN A 328 -0.96 -18.03 -8.46
N ARG A 329 -1.79 -19.05 -8.23
CA ARG A 329 -2.64 -19.13 -7.02
C ARG A 329 -1.80 -19.28 -5.76
N LEU A 330 -0.82 -20.18 -5.79
CA LEU A 330 0.07 -20.45 -4.65
C LEU A 330 0.88 -19.20 -4.28
N LEU A 331 1.44 -18.48 -5.27
CA LEU A 331 2.14 -17.20 -5.03
C LEU A 331 1.23 -16.13 -4.42
N ARG A 332 -0.03 -16.05 -4.88
CA ARG A 332 -1.02 -15.12 -4.31
C ARG A 332 -1.39 -15.49 -2.87
N GLU A 333 -1.54 -16.77 -2.57
CA GLU A 333 -1.82 -17.28 -1.21
C GLU A 333 -0.65 -17.03 -0.27
N GLN A 334 0.58 -17.30 -0.70
CA GLN A 334 1.80 -16.98 0.05
C GLN A 334 1.90 -15.49 0.36
N ARG A 335 1.64 -14.62 -0.62
CA ARG A 335 1.66 -13.16 -0.41
C ARG A 335 0.60 -12.72 0.60
N ARG A 336 -0.62 -13.24 0.49
CA ARG A 336 -1.69 -12.97 1.46
C ARG A 336 -1.33 -13.45 2.87
N ALA A 337 -0.75 -14.65 2.99
CA ALA A 337 -0.32 -15.18 4.28
C ALA A 337 0.76 -14.30 4.93
N LEU A 338 1.74 -13.83 4.14
CA LEU A 338 2.77 -12.89 4.58
C LEU A 338 2.19 -11.55 5.01
N ASP A 339 1.25 -10.99 4.23
CA ASP A 339 0.60 -9.73 4.57
C ASP A 339 -0.20 -9.86 5.87
N CYS A 340 -0.92 -10.98 6.06
CA CYS A 340 -1.64 -11.28 7.30
C CYS A 340 -0.69 -11.46 8.50
N SER A 341 0.43 -12.17 8.32
CA SER A 341 1.43 -12.33 9.39
C SER A 341 2.09 -11.00 9.76
N ASN A 342 2.44 -10.17 8.77
CA ASN A 342 3.02 -8.85 8.98
C ASN A 342 2.05 -7.93 9.73
N LEU A 343 0.76 -7.97 9.39
CA LEU A 343 -0.28 -7.20 10.06
C LEU A 343 -0.50 -7.68 11.50
N SER A 344 -0.55 -9.00 11.73
CA SER A 344 -0.66 -9.56 13.08
C SER A 344 0.56 -9.21 13.93
N LEU A 345 1.77 -9.34 13.38
CA LEU A 345 3.02 -9.03 14.04
C LEU A 345 3.13 -7.53 14.37
N ALA A 346 2.73 -6.64 13.46
CA ALA A 346 2.68 -5.20 13.72
C ALA A 346 1.71 -4.86 14.86
N LYS A 347 0.52 -5.49 14.88
CA LYS A 347 -0.45 -5.34 15.99
C LYS A 347 0.11 -5.87 17.31
N GLN A 348 0.75 -7.03 17.31
CA GLN A 348 1.37 -7.61 18.49
C GLN A 348 2.49 -6.72 19.02
N GLN A 349 3.38 -6.23 18.15
CA GLN A 349 4.45 -5.31 18.54
C GLN A 349 3.91 -4.00 19.12
N TYR A 350 2.84 -3.45 18.52
CA TYR A 350 2.19 -2.26 19.03
C TYR A 350 1.57 -2.48 20.42
N LEU A 351 0.84 -3.59 20.59
CA LEU A 351 0.25 -3.95 21.89
C LEU A 351 1.31 -4.28 22.94
N GLN A 352 2.37 -5.00 22.57
CA GLN A 352 3.47 -5.36 23.46
C GLN A 352 4.23 -4.12 23.93
N LYS A 353 4.56 -3.18 23.03
CA LYS A 353 5.14 -1.88 23.43
C LYS A 353 4.24 -1.16 24.41
N ARG A 354 2.94 -1.07 24.10
CA ARG A 354 1.97 -0.41 24.97
C ARG A 354 1.80 -1.10 26.33
N GLN A 355 1.85 -2.43 26.38
CA GLN A 355 1.81 -3.21 27.62
C GLN A 355 3.09 -3.07 28.43
N LEU A 356 4.27 -3.03 27.79
CA LEU A 356 5.55 -2.74 28.46
C LEU A 356 5.56 -1.32 29.03
N ASP A 357 5.06 -0.34 28.29
CA ASP A 357 4.95 1.05 28.74
C ASP A 357 3.93 1.21 29.89
N ALA A 358 2.90 0.36 29.94
CA ALA A 358 1.81 0.44 30.90
C ALA A 358 1.94 -0.52 32.10
N ALA A 359 2.79 -1.55 32.04
CA ALA A 359 2.98 -2.48 33.14
C ALA A 359 3.69 -1.77 34.31
N PRO A 360 3.04 -1.57 35.47
CA PRO A 360 3.76 -1.17 36.67
C PRO A 360 4.72 -2.31 37.04
N SER A 361 5.95 -1.99 37.46
CA SER A 361 6.89 -2.99 37.98
C SER A 361 6.27 -3.65 39.23
N SER A 362 5.56 -4.77 39.06
CA SER A 362 4.80 -5.45 40.11
C SER A 362 5.54 -6.71 40.57
N GLN A 363 6.02 -6.73 41.80
CA GLN A 363 6.60 -7.93 42.42
C GLN A 363 5.48 -8.91 42.84
N PRO A 364 5.64 -10.23 42.63
CA PRO A 364 4.57 -11.24 42.78
C PRO A 364 4.06 -11.46 44.22
N THR A 365 2.83 -11.99 44.37
CA THR A 365 2.15 -12.26 45.67
C THR A 365 1.42 -13.62 45.65
N GLU A 366 1.36 -14.33 46.79
CA GLU A 366 1.17 -15.81 46.89
C GLU A 366 -0.26 -16.37 46.73
N ASP A 367 -1.35 -15.59 46.84
CA ASP A 367 -2.74 -16.12 46.82
C ASP A 367 -3.26 -16.63 45.46
N TYR A 368 -2.57 -16.32 44.36
CA TYR A 368 -2.99 -16.65 42.98
C TYR A 368 -3.21 -18.15 42.72
N PHE A 369 -2.63 -19.04 43.52
CA PHE A 369 -2.67 -20.48 43.26
C PHE A 369 -3.87 -21.24 43.86
N SER A 370 -4.91 -20.59 44.41
CA SER A 370 -5.89 -21.30 45.26
C SER A 370 -7.40 -21.12 44.97
N GLN A 371 -7.86 -21.26 43.72
CA GLN A 371 -9.31 -21.35 43.38
C GLN A 371 -9.58 -22.15 42.07
N PHE A 372 -10.03 -23.42 42.10
CA PHE A 372 -10.60 -24.16 40.93
C PHE A 372 -11.61 -25.30 41.29
N ASN A 373 -12.76 -25.38 40.57
CA ASN A 373 -13.81 -26.44 40.40
C ASN A 373 -14.72 -26.96 41.56
N THR A 374 -15.93 -26.39 41.74
CA THR A 374 -17.03 -26.94 42.60
C THR A 374 -18.44 -26.41 42.19
N ARG A 375 -19.16 -26.84 41.14
CA ARG A 375 -19.81 -28.12 40.78
C ARG A 375 -21.06 -28.58 41.58
N SER A 376 -22.16 -28.86 40.86
CA SER A 376 -22.88 -30.16 40.89
C SER A 376 -23.52 -30.46 39.51
N ARG A 377 -22.75 -30.59 38.43
CA ARG A 377 -21.29 -30.72 38.35
C ARG A 377 -20.72 -29.80 37.27
#